data_AF-A0A443L763-F1
#
_entry.id   AF-A0A443L763-F1
#
_cell.length_a   1.000
_cell.length_b   1.000
_cell.length_c   1.000
_cell.angle_alpha   90.00
_cell.angle_beta   90.00
_cell.angle_gamma   90.00
#
_symmetry.space_group_name_H-M   'P 1'
#
loop_
_entity.id
_entity.type
_entity.pdbx_description
1 polymer ?
#
loop_
_entity_poly.entity_id
_entity_poly.type
_entity_poly.pdbx_seq_one_letter_code
_entity_poly.pdbx_strand_id
1 'polypeptide(L)'
;MNDIDVTGRISLFREAARHAWNTYFARQNFGECLELYPVFKRIEAGFFEAIVLQPLGMMELSSQFGAGPLDWLLMVPKEGMRHIPARFEKNQADGNTYWGDIKLLPVDDGRAFLFVEFYDWDWCGYIDMSHARVQLRAQTETDHLKSSFALLDTDSFRFVFRPCSE
;
A
#
# COMPACT_ATOMS: atom_id res chain seq x y z
N MET A 1 15.72 17.85 -1.07
CA MET A 1 14.86 17.47 -2.21
C MET A 1 13.43 17.62 -1.73
N ASN A 2 12.55 18.29 -2.48
CA ASN A 2 11.17 18.50 -2.03
C ASN A 2 10.33 17.26 -2.38
N ASP A 3 9.71 16.73 -1.34
CA ASP A 3 8.68 15.71 -1.41
C ASP A 3 7.46 16.23 -2.21
N ILE A 4 6.93 15.42 -3.13
CA ILE A 4 5.74 15.76 -3.93
C ILE A 4 4.53 15.05 -3.33
N ASP A 5 3.51 15.79 -2.92
CA ASP A 5 2.26 15.18 -2.44
C ASP A 5 1.47 14.59 -3.61
N VAL A 6 1.22 13.29 -3.56
CA VAL A 6 0.51 12.52 -4.59
C VAL A 6 -0.78 11.91 -4.06
N THR A 7 -1.24 12.33 -2.87
CA THR A 7 -2.42 11.78 -2.19
C THR A 7 -3.64 11.76 -3.10
N GLY A 8 -3.93 12.86 -3.80
CA GLY A 8 -5.09 12.94 -4.71
C GLY A 8 -5.01 11.95 -5.88
N ARG A 9 -3.80 11.66 -6.39
CA ARG A 9 -3.61 10.67 -7.47
C ARG A 9 -3.79 9.26 -6.96
N ILE A 10 -3.24 8.96 -5.78
CA ILE A 10 -3.42 7.67 -5.13
C ILE A 10 -4.88 7.42 -4.78
N SER A 11 -5.61 8.43 -4.29
CA SER A 11 -7.06 8.33 -4.06
C SER A 11 -7.82 8.04 -5.35
N LEU A 12 -7.50 8.72 -6.46
CA LEU A 12 -8.15 8.47 -7.74
C LEU A 12 -7.84 7.06 -8.29
N PHE A 13 -6.59 6.61 -8.16
CA PHE A 13 -6.18 5.25 -8.48
C PHE A 13 -6.96 4.21 -7.66
N ARG A 14 -7.02 4.41 -6.33
CA ARG A 14 -7.76 3.55 -5.40
C ARG A 14 -9.23 3.43 -5.81
N GLU A 15 -9.88 4.55 -6.10
CA GLU A 15 -11.28 4.57 -6.54
C GLU A 15 -11.49 3.85 -7.88
N ALA A 16 -10.60 4.07 -8.85
CA ALA A 16 -10.68 3.41 -10.15
C ALA A 16 -10.51 1.88 -10.03
N ALA A 17 -9.51 1.42 -9.28
CA ALA A 17 -9.23 0.02 -9.05
C ALA A 17 -10.39 -0.66 -8.28
N ARG A 18 -10.85 -0.04 -7.20
CA ARG A 18 -12.00 -0.50 -6.40
C ARG A 18 -13.27 -0.61 -7.24
N HIS A 19 -13.59 0.42 -8.02
CA HIS A 19 -14.77 0.42 -8.88
C HIS A 19 -14.69 -0.68 -9.94
N ALA A 20 -13.53 -0.85 -10.59
CA ALA A 20 -13.33 -1.90 -11.58
C ALA A 20 -13.52 -3.29 -10.97
N TRP A 21 -12.90 -3.56 -9.81
CA TRP A 21 -13.06 -4.84 -9.11
C TRP A 21 -14.53 -5.09 -8.77
N ASN A 22 -15.13 -4.19 -8.00
CA ASN A 22 -16.48 -4.36 -7.46
C ASN A 22 -17.56 -4.49 -8.54
N THR A 23 -17.34 -3.88 -9.71
CA THR A 23 -18.31 -3.91 -10.81
C THR A 23 -18.14 -5.14 -11.70
N TYR A 24 -16.91 -5.52 -12.02
CA TYR A 24 -16.65 -6.48 -13.10
C TYR A 24 -16.04 -7.81 -12.61
N PHE A 25 -15.28 -7.78 -11.51
CA PHE A 25 -14.47 -8.91 -11.04
C PHE A 25 -14.93 -9.52 -9.71
N ALA A 26 -15.68 -8.80 -8.88
CA ALA A 26 -16.17 -9.33 -7.62
C ALA A 26 -17.01 -10.58 -7.86
N ARG A 27 -16.65 -11.68 -7.18
CA ARG A 27 -17.32 -12.97 -7.28
C ARG A 27 -17.47 -13.57 -5.90
N GLN A 28 -18.62 -14.19 -5.65
CA GLN A 28 -18.82 -14.95 -4.41
C GLN A 28 -18.16 -16.34 -4.46
N ASN A 29 -17.74 -16.79 -5.65
CA ASN A 29 -17.06 -18.06 -5.83
C ASN A 29 -15.52 -17.88 -5.78
N PHE A 30 -14.88 -18.52 -4.81
CA PHE A 30 -13.43 -18.48 -4.61
C PHE A 30 -12.62 -19.03 -5.78
N GLY A 31 -13.11 -20.06 -6.48
CA GLY A 31 -12.42 -20.66 -7.63
C GLY A 31 -12.30 -19.69 -8.81
N GLU A 32 -13.42 -19.04 -9.18
CA GLU A 32 -13.42 -18.03 -10.24
C GLU A 32 -12.59 -16.80 -9.86
N CYS A 33 -12.65 -16.42 -8.58
CA CYS A 33 -11.85 -15.34 -8.03
C CYS A 33 -10.33 -15.59 -8.21
N LEU A 34 -9.85 -16.80 -7.93
CA LEU A 34 -8.44 -17.18 -8.14
C LEU A 34 -7.99 -17.03 -9.60
N GLU A 35 -8.85 -17.33 -10.57
CA GLU A 35 -8.54 -17.22 -11.99
C GLU A 35 -8.53 -15.77 -12.48
N LEU A 36 -9.45 -14.95 -11.97
CA LEU A 36 -9.65 -13.58 -12.40
C LEU A 36 -8.73 -12.59 -11.68
N TYR A 37 -8.28 -12.90 -10.46
CA TYR A 37 -7.45 -11.99 -9.66
C TYR A 37 -6.14 -11.59 -10.37
N PRO A 38 -5.36 -12.51 -10.98
CA PRO A 38 -4.18 -12.14 -11.76
C PRO A 38 -4.49 -11.24 -12.97
N VAL A 39 -5.68 -11.40 -13.57
CA VAL A 39 -6.13 -10.52 -14.67
C VAL A 39 -6.40 -9.11 -14.13
N PHE A 40 -7.09 -9.02 -13.01
CA PHE A 40 -7.35 -7.74 -12.35
C PHE A 40 -6.06 -7.03 -11.93
N LYS A 41 -5.08 -7.74 -11.33
CA LYS A 41 -3.82 -7.12 -10.91
C LYS A 41 -3.06 -6.46 -12.07
N ARG A 42 -3.18 -6.99 -13.29
CA ARG A 42 -2.63 -6.31 -14.49
C ARG A 42 -3.38 -5.02 -14.83
N ILE A 43 -4.70 -5.00 -14.68
CA ILE A 43 -5.51 -3.80 -14.90
C ILE A 43 -5.22 -2.75 -13.82
N GLU A 44 -5.14 -3.18 -12.56
CA GLU A 44 -4.76 -2.34 -11.42
C GLU A 44 -3.40 -1.68 -11.65
N ALA A 45 -2.39 -2.44 -12.09
CA ALA A 45 -1.09 -1.89 -12.45
C ALA A 45 -1.18 -0.86 -13.58
N GLY A 46 -2.02 -1.10 -14.59
CA GLY A 46 -2.29 -0.13 -15.66
C GLY A 46 -2.96 1.16 -15.16
N PHE A 47 -3.87 1.07 -14.18
CA PHE A 47 -4.42 2.26 -13.53
C PHE A 47 -3.38 3.02 -12.73
N PHE A 48 -2.53 2.32 -11.98
CA PHE A 48 -1.45 2.95 -11.23
C PHE A 48 -0.49 3.69 -12.18
N GLU A 49 -0.10 3.05 -13.28
CA GLU A 49 0.74 3.65 -14.32
C GLU A 49 0.11 4.91 -14.90
N ALA A 50 -1.14 4.84 -15.38
CA ALA A 50 -1.80 5.96 -16.05
C ALA A 50 -2.16 7.12 -15.10
N ILE A 51 -2.57 6.83 -13.86
CA ILE A 51 -3.12 7.83 -12.93
C ILE A 51 -2.02 8.43 -12.05
N VAL A 52 -1.02 7.63 -11.67
CA VAL A 52 0.02 8.02 -10.72
C VAL A 52 1.34 8.31 -11.43
N LEU A 53 1.88 7.37 -12.22
CA LEU A 53 3.23 7.47 -12.77
C LEU A 53 3.32 8.40 -13.99
N GLN A 54 2.43 8.23 -14.97
CA GLN A 54 2.45 9.01 -16.20
C GLN A 54 2.41 10.52 -15.95
N PRO A 55 1.55 11.04 -15.05
CA PRO A 55 1.50 12.47 -14.79
C PRO A 55 2.72 13.02 -14.02
N LEU A 56 3.52 12.14 -13.41
CA LEU A 56 4.79 12.48 -12.77
C LEU A 56 5.99 12.29 -13.71
N GLY A 57 5.77 11.72 -14.91
CA GLY A 57 6.82 11.43 -15.89
C GLY A 57 7.72 10.25 -15.48
N MET A 58 7.18 9.29 -14.71
CA MET A 58 7.96 8.23 -14.03
C MET A 58 7.56 6.82 -14.49
N MET A 59 7.35 6.66 -15.79
CA MET A 59 6.86 5.42 -16.38
C MET A 59 7.86 4.27 -16.22
N GLU A 60 9.15 4.58 -16.05
CA GLU A 60 10.21 3.62 -15.77
C GLU A 60 10.04 2.88 -14.44
N LEU A 61 9.21 3.40 -13.52
CA LEU A 61 8.94 2.76 -12.22
C LEU A 61 7.77 1.76 -12.28
N SER A 62 7.10 1.60 -13.43
CA SER A 62 5.89 0.75 -13.56
C SER A 62 6.11 -0.70 -13.14
N SER A 63 7.28 -1.27 -13.48
CA SER A 63 7.62 -2.65 -13.15
C SER A 63 7.81 -2.91 -11.65
N GLN A 64 7.91 -1.87 -10.82
CA GLN A 64 8.10 -2.00 -9.37
C GLN A 64 6.76 -2.19 -8.64
N PHE A 65 5.65 -1.73 -9.23
CA PHE A 65 4.33 -1.86 -8.61
C PHE A 65 3.92 -3.34 -8.50
N GLY A 66 3.60 -3.78 -7.27
CA GLY A 66 3.28 -5.17 -6.97
C GLY A 66 4.49 -6.11 -6.82
N ALA A 67 5.71 -5.64 -7.05
CA ALA A 67 6.93 -6.43 -6.82
C ALA A 67 7.42 -6.38 -5.37
N GLY A 68 7.04 -5.34 -4.62
CA GLY A 68 7.45 -5.14 -3.23
C GLY A 68 7.25 -3.70 -2.74
N PRO A 69 7.90 -3.32 -1.64
CA PRO A 69 7.91 -1.94 -1.14
C PRO A 69 8.46 -0.96 -2.18
N LEU A 70 7.79 0.18 -2.32
CA LEU A 70 8.18 1.25 -3.23
C LEU A 70 9.01 2.29 -2.46
N ASP A 71 10.34 2.28 -2.67
CA ASP A 71 11.28 3.17 -1.97
C ASP A 71 11.03 4.67 -2.21
N TRP A 72 10.32 4.98 -3.30
CA TRP A 72 9.98 6.31 -3.76
C TRP A 72 8.54 6.73 -3.43
N LEU A 73 7.68 5.83 -2.93
CA LEU A 73 6.31 6.14 -2.51
C LEU A 73 6.13 5.91 -1.01
N LEU A 74 6.05 7.01 -0.28
CA LEU A 74 5.97 7.03 1.17
C LEU A 74 4.54 7.33 1.62
N MET A 75 4.07 6.63 2.64
CA MET A 75 2.95 7.04 3.46
C MET A 75 3.47 7.81 4.68
N VAL A 76 2.99 9.03 4.84
CA VAL A 76 3.34 9.94 5.93
C VAL A 76 2.09 10.23 6.75
N PRO A 77 2.14 10.18 8.10
CA PRO A 77 1.00 10.55 8.94
C PRO A 77 0.51 11.97 8.64
N LYS A 78 -0.81 12.20 8.69
CA LYS A 78 -1.38 13.55 8.61
C LYS A 78 -1.02 14.38 9.85
N GLU A 79 -1.04 15.70 9.72
CA GLU A 79 -0.76 16.62 10.82
C GLU A 79 -1.70 16.39 12.01
N GLY A 80 -1.16 16.51 13.23
CA GLY A 80 -1.93 16.35 14.47
C GLY A 80 -2.04 14.91 14.98
N MET A 81 -1.60 13.90 14.23
CA MET A 81 -1.52 12.53 14.73
C MET A 81 -0.41 12.41 15.78
N ARG A 82 -0.74 11.82 16.94
CA ARG A 82 0.24 11.49 17.99
C ARG A 82 0.66 10.03 17.96
N HIS A 83 -0.25 9.16 17.52
CA HIS A 83 -0.04 7.72 17.46
C HIS A 83 -0.58 7.17 16.16
N ILE A 84 0.08 6.11 15.67
CA ILE A 84 -0.27 5.38 14.46
C ILE A 84 -0.80 4.01 14.87
N PRO A 85 -2.10 3.74 14.66
CA PRO A 85 -2.63 2.39 14.76
C PRO A 85 -2.07 1.53 13.63
N ALA A 86 -1.33 0.49 13.97
CA ALA A 86 -0.72 -0.44 13.02
C ALA A 86 -0.96 -1.89 13.43
N ARG A 87 -1.29 -2.74 12.47
CA ARG A 87 -1.25 -4.21 12.64
C ARG A 87 0.00 -4.74 11.99
N PHE A 88 0.84 -5.42 12.75
CA PHE A 88 2.06 -6.02 12.22
C PHE A 88 1.82 -7.45 11.76
N GLU A 89 2.49 -7.84 10.67
CA GLU A 89 2.51 -9.21 10.21
C GLU A 89 3.09 -10.14 11.30
N LYS A 90 2.44 -11.28 11.50
CA LYS A 90 2.86 -12.36 12.38
C LYS A 90 3.27 -13.54 11.50
N ASN A 91 4.55 -13.87 11.53
CA ASN A 91 5.06 -15.06 10.86
C ASN A 91 4.61 -16.31 11.62
N GLN A 92 3.87 -17.18 10.95
CA GLN A 92 3.54 -18.52 11.44
C GLN A 92 4.20 -19.59 10.57
N ALA A 93 4.37 -20.79 11.13
CA ALA A 93 5.08 -21.89 10.47
C ALA A 93 4.30 -22.52 9.30
N ASP A 94 3.01 -22.20 9.15
CA ASP A 94 2.12 -22.74 8.11
C ASP A 94 2.24 -22.02 6.76
N GLY A 95 3.04 -20.95 6.68
CA GLY A 95 3.23 -20.16 5.47
C GLY A 95 2.10 -19.17 5.18
N ASN A 96 1.11 -19.05 6.07
CA ASN A 96 0.05 -18.05 5.94
C ASN A 96 0.45 -16.73 6.61
N THR A 97 0.02 -15.62 6.01
CA THR A 97 0.14 -14.28 6.62
C THR A 97 -0.97 -14.08 7.64
N TYR A 98 -0.59 -13.81 8.88
CA TYR A 98 -1.53 -13.40 9.93
C TYR A 98 -1.23 -11.98 10.37
N TRP A 99 -2.28 -11.25 10.74
CA TRP A 99 -2.14 -9.89 11.23
C TRP A 99 -2.34 -9.84 12.73
N GLY A 100 -1.44 -9.16 13.43
CA GLY A 100 -1.52 -8.98 14.86
C GLY A 100 -2.63 -8.04 15.31
N ASP A 101 -2.71 -7.90 16.63
CA ASP A 101 -3.52 -6.87 17.27
C ASP A 101 -2.98 -5.49 16.92
N ILE A 102 -3.86 -4.49 17.00
CA ILE A 102 -3.50 -3.10 16.75
C ILE A 102 -2.50 -2.66 17.82
N LYS A 103 -1.36 -2.13 17.38
CA LYS A 103 -0.37 -1.45 18.21
C LYS A 103 -0.36 0.03 17.88
N LEU A 104 -0.12 0.87 18.88
CA LEU A 104 0.01 2.32 18.72
C LEU A 104 1.49 2.68 18.66
N LEU A 105 1.96 3.11 17.49
CA LEU A 105 3.33 3.61 17.33
C LEU A 105 3.35 5.12 17.56
N PRO A 106 4.34 5.68 18.27
CA PRO A 106 4.51 7.12 18.33
C PRO A 106 4.83 7.68 16.94
N VAL A 107 4.21 8.82 16.62
CA VAL A 107 4.57 9.63 15.45
C VAL A 107 5.85 10.40 15.81
N ASP A 108 7.00 9.73 15.73
CA ASP A 108 8.29 10.42 15.80
C ASP A 108 8.67 10.95 14.40
N ASP A 109 9.30 12.14 14.36
CA ASP A 109 9.46 13.08 13.23
C ASP A 109 10.16 12.55 11.95
N GLY A 110 10.39 11.25 11.79
CA GLY A 110 10.96 10.70 10.56
C GLY A 110 10.52 9.30 10.17
N ARG A 111 9.51 8.71 10.82
CA ARG A 111 9.04 7.37 10.42
C ARG A 111 8.13 7.48 9.21
N ALA A 112 8.72 7.31 8.03
CA ALA A 112 7.98 7.07 6.80
C ALA A 112 7.73 5.57 6.59
N PHE A 113 6.59 5.25 6.00
CA PHE A 113 6.23 3.89 5.63
C PHE A 113 6.30 3.74 4.11
N LEU A 114 7.04 2.74 3.63
CA LEU A 114 7.11 2.42 2.21
C LEU A 114 5.82 1.74 1.80
N PHE A 115 5.10 2.31 0.83
CA PHE A 115 3.88 1.70 0.32
C PHE A 115 4.21 0.41 -0.45
N VAL A 116 3.40 -0.63 -0.29
CA VAL A 116 3.53 -1.90 -1.01
C VAL A 116 2.32 -2.07 -1.92
N GLU A 117 1.14 -2.15 -1.32
CA GLU A 117 -0.14 -2.33 -2.00
C GLU A 117 -1.31 -1.98 -1.08
N PHE A 118 -2.50 -1.83 -1.64
CA PHE A 118 -3.72 -1.84 -0.84
C PHE A 118 -4.07 -3.27 -0.40
N TYR A 119 -4.68 -3.39 0.77
CA TYR A 119 -5.03 -4.66 1.39
C TYR A 119 -6.51 -4.72 1.73
N ASP A 120 -7.12 -5.86 1.42
CA ASP A 120 -8.50 -6.19 1.75
C ASP A 120 -8.57 -7.57 2.40
N TRP A 121 -9.39 -7.69 3.44
CA TRP A 121 -9.60 -8.95 4.17
C TRP A 121 -10.35 -9.98 3.32
N ASP A 122 -11.32 -9.51 2.54
CA ASP A 122 -12.09 -10.31 1.59
C ASP A 122 -11.80 -9.83 0.17
N TRP A 123 -10.61 -10.18 -0.33
CA TRP A 123 -10.16 -9.80 -1.67
C TRP A 123 -10.97 -10.46 -2.78
N CYS A 124 -11.82 -11.47 -2.49
CA CYS A 124 -12.69 -12.09 -3.48
C CYS A 124 -14.06 -11.43 -3.59
N GLY A 125 -14.56 -10.92 -2.46
CA GLY A 125 -15.82 -10.22 -2.38
C GLY A 125 -15.73 -8.76 -2.82
N TYR A 126 -16.43 -7.91 -2.09
CA TYR A 126 -16.41 -6.46 -2.31
C TYR A 126 -15.20 -5.87 -1.59
N ILE A 127 -14.36 -5.15 -2.32
CA ILE A 127 -13.16 -4.52 -1.76
C ILE A 127 -13.41 -3.05 -1.44
N ASP A 128 -12.76 -2.55 -0.40
CA ASP A 128 -12.78 -1.15 0.00
C ASP A 128 -11.39 -0.48 -0.10
N MET A 129 -10.31 -1.27 -0.13
CA MET A 129 -8.93 -0.78 -0.15
C MET A 129 -8.64 0.20 1.00
N SER A 130 -9.32 0.03 2.15
CA SER A 130 -9.21 0.91 3.32
C SER A 130 -7.84 0.83 4.00
N HIS A 131 -7.15 -0.30 3.85
CA HIS A 131 -5.85 -0.53 4.42
C HIS A 131 -4.76 -0.53 3.36
N ALA A 132 -3.59 -0.02 3.71
CA ALA A 132 -2.37 -0.19 2.93
C ALA A 132 -1.43 -1.14 3.67
N ARG A 133 -0.89 -2.11 2.94
CA ARG A 133 0.28 -2.85 3.36
C ARG A 133 1.50 -1.99 3.13
N VAL A 134 2.32 -1.86 4.16
CA VAL A 134 3.52 -1.03 4.16
C VAL A 134 4.71 -1.75 4.80
N GLN A 135 5.90 -1.25 4.51
CA GLN A 135 7.11 -1.60 5.24
C GLN A 135 7.65 -0.37 5.98
N LEU A 136 8.16 -0.55 7.20
CA LEU A 136 8.79 0.55 7.93
C LEU A 136 10.12 0.93 7.26
N ARG A 137 10.32 2.21 6.93
CA ARG A 137 11.61 2.69 6.46
C ARG A 137 12.59 2.74 7.63
N ALA A 138 13.68 1.98 7.51
CA ALA A 138 14.77 1.99 8.49
C ALA A 138 15.34 3.40 8.73
N GLN A 139 15.47 3.81 9.99
CA GLN A 139 16.29 4.98 10.35
C GLN A 139 17.70 4.61 10.82
N THR A 140 17.90 3.41 11.37
CA THR A 140 19.20 2.91 11.87
C THR A 140 19.32 1.40 11.62
N GLU A 141 20.54 0.84 11.58
CA GLU A 141 20.80 -0.59 11.25
C GLU A 141 20.15 -1.61 12.19
N THR A 142 19.87 -1.23 13.44
CA THR A 142 19.47 -2.14 14.54
C THR A 142 17.97 -2.34 14.73
N ASP A 143 17.12 -1.74 13.90
CA ASP A 143 15.67 -1.86 14.12
C ASP A 143 15.14 -3.23 13.67
N HIS A 144 14.81 -4.10 14.63
CA HIS A 144 14.30 -5.46 14.39
C HIS A 144 12.95 -5.48 13.65
N LEU A 145 12.30 -4.33 13.48
CA LEU A 145 11.05 -4.14 12.77
C LEU A 145 11.21 -3.97 11.24
N LYS A 146 12.46 -3.91 10.73
CA LYS A 146 12.77 -3.61 9.32
C LYS A 146 12.19 -4.56 8.28
N SER A 147 12.06 -5.84 8.61
CA SER A 147 11.53 -6.85 7.69
C SER A 147 10.04 -7.09 7.86
N SER A 148 9.39 -6.42 8.82
CA SER A 148 7.98 -6.64 9.13
C SER A 148 7.10 -5.70 8.31
N PHE A 149 6.12 -6.29 7.64
CA PHE A 149 5.03 -5.53 7.03
C PHE A 149 4.04 -5.09 8.11
N ALA A 150 3.37 -3.97 7.86
CA ALA A 150 2.27 -3.48 8.66
C ALA A 150 1.07 -3.13 7.79
N LEU A 151 -0.13 -3.19 8.37
CA LEU A 151 -1.34 -2.60 7.81
C LEU A 151 -1.62 -1.27 8.51
N LEU A 152 -1.84 -0.24 7.69
CA LEU A 152 -2.21 1.09 8.12
C LEU A 152 -3.53 1.50 7.46
N ASP A 153 -4.36 2.23 8.21
CA ASP A 153 -5.54 2.90 7.68
C ASP A 153 -5.11 3.99 6.68
N THR A 154 -5.66 3.96 5.47
CA THR A 154 -5.23 4.86 4.39
C THR A 154 -5.68 6.31 4.59
N ASP A 155 -6.83 6.53 5.23
CA ASP A 155 -7.42 7.85 5.41
C ASP A 155 -6.68 8.67 6.48
N SER A 156 -5.89 8.03 7.34
CA SER A 156 -5.04 8.66 8.34
C SER A 156 -3.70 9.18 7.75
N PHE A 157 -3.40 8.87 6.49
CA PHE A 157 -2.10 9.14 5.88
C PHE A 157 -2.21 9.99 4.62
N ARG A 158 -1.11 10.65 4.28
CA ARG A 158 -0.87 11.28 2.98
C ARG A 158 0.19 10.50 2.23
N PHE A 159 0.09 10.48 0.90
CA PHE A 159 1.03 9.81 0.03
C PHE A 159 2.00 10.81 -0.56
N VAL A 160 3.28 10.49 -0.48
CA VAL A 160 4.37 11.38 -0.84
C VAL A 160 5.32 10.65 -1.75
N PHE A 161 5.55 11.24 -2.91
CA PHE A 161 6.63 10.83 -3.78
C PHE A 161 7.94 11.47 -3.33
N ARG A 162 8.97 10.64 -3.17
CA ARG A 162 10.35 11.07 -2.91
C ARG A 162 11.26 10.48 -3.99
N PRO A 163 11.94 11.30 -4.79
CA PRO A 163 12.89 10.79 -5.78
C PRO A 163 13.96 9.95 -5.07
N CYS A 164 14.24 8.75 -5.59
CA CYS A 164 15.41 8.00 -5.14
C CYS A 164 16.66 8.83 -5.48
N SER A 165 17.48 9.15 -4.47
CA SER A 165 18.81 9.68 -4.71
C SER A 165 19.62 8.59 -5.41
N GLU A 166 20.21 8.89 -6.56
CA GLU A 166 21.31 8.10 -7.13
C GLU A 166 22.52 8.08 -6.19
#